data_AF-A0A1T5P6G0-F1
#
_entry.id   AF-A0A1T5P6G0-F1
#
_cell.length_a   1.000
_cell.length_b   1.000
_cell.length_c   1.000
_cell.angle_alpha   90.00
_cell.angle_beta   90.00
_cell.angle_gamma   90.00
#
_symmetry.space_group_name_H-M   'P 1'
#
loop_
_entity.id
_entity.type
_entity.pdbx_description
1 polymer ?
#
loop_
_entity_poly.entity_id
_entity_poly.type
_entity_poly.pdbx_seq_one_letter_code
_entity_poly.pdbx_strand_id
1 'polypeptide(L)'
;MKPVDRDLLILLHEDRYTEQQIQSAVRQISEMLSLIETMDYLCAVMEVMDCNKSRITSKRTVLEKAISRKSHKPFEFIIHKN
;
A
#
# COMPACT_ATOMS: atom_id res chain seq x y z
N MET A 1 -7.38 -6.31 -5.46
CA MET A 1 -7.14 -4.97 -6.02
C MET A 1 -6.88 -5.15 -7.51
N LYS A 2 -7.18 -4.16 -8.37
CA LYS A 2 -6.83 -4.25 -9.79
C LYS A 2 -5.29 -4.34 -9.91
N PRO A 3 -4.74 -5.02 -10.94
CA PRO A 3 -3.32 -4.91 -11.24
C PRO A 3 -3.01 -3.42 -11.42
N VAL A 4 -2.12 -2.91 -10.57
CA VAL A 4 -1.65 -1.54 -10.68
C VAL A 4 -0.41 -1.62 -11.57
N ASP A 5 -0.47 -1.02 -12.76
CA ASP A 5 0.77 -0.66 -13.45
C ASP A 5 1.44 0.40 -12.58
N ARG A 6 2.48 -0.03 -11.86
CA ARG A 6 3.20 0.82 -10.92
C ARG A 6 4.26 1.59 -11.69
N ASP A 7 4.19 2.90 -11.60
CA ASP A 7 5.36 3.73 -11.88
C ASP A 7 6.34 3.57 -10.70
N LEU A 8 7.35 2.72 -10.88
CA LEU A 8 8.42 2.52 -9.90
C LEU A 8 9.58 3.46 -10.24
N LEU A 9 9.81 4.46 -9.39
CA LEU A 9 11.03 5.26 -9.43
C LEU A 9 12.17 4.47 -8.78
N ILE A 10 13.12 4.01 -9.57
CA ILE A 10 14.27 3.24 -9.07
C ILE A 10 15.55 4.05 -9.31
N LEU A 11 16.28 4.33 -8.23
CA LEU A 11 17.61 4.92 -8.31
C LEU A 11 18.64 3.80 -8.51
N LEU A 12 19.26 3.78 -9.69
CA LEU A 12 20.28 2.80 -10.05
C LEU A 12 21.57 3.51 -10.43
N HIS A 13 22.70 2.85 -10.20
CA HIS A 13 23.98 3.33 -10.67
C HIS A 13 24.15 2.94 -12.14
N GLU A 14 24.21 3.93 -13.05
CA GLU A 14 24.16 3.73 -14.51
C GLU A 14 25.21 2.71 -15.01
N ASP A 15 26.43 2.74 -14.46
CA ASP A 15 27.53 1.87 -14.92
C ASP A 15 27.39 0.37 -14.54
N ARG A 16 26.38 -0.02 -13.76
CA ARG A 16 26.28 -1.39 -13.22
C ARG A 16 25.17 -2.25 -13.82
N TYR A 17 24.24 -1.66 -14.58
CA TYR A 17 23.04 -2.36 -15.01
C TYR A 17 22.71 -2.09 -16.47
N THR A 18 22.45 -3.16 -17.22
CA THR A 18 21.83 -3.06 -18.55
C THR A 18 20.34 -2.82 -18.41
N GLU A 19 19.72 -2.24 -19.44
CA GLU A 19 18.27 -2.01 -19.48
C GLU A 19 17.45 -3.28 -19.19
N GLN A 20 17.88 -4.44 -19.69
CA GLN A 20 17.23 -5.72 -19.40
C GLN A 20 17.28 -6.10 -17.92
N GLN A 21 18.41 -5.84 -17.24
CA GLN A 21 18.55 -6.10 -15.81
C GLN A 21 17.65 -5.16 -14.99
N ILE A 22 17.52 -3.90 -15.42
CA ILE A 22 16.61 -2.93 -14.80
C ILE A 22 15.16 -3.43 -14.92
N GLN A 23 14.72 -3.81 -16.13
CA GLN A 23 13.36 -4.32 -16.35
C GLN A 23 13.07 -5.59 -15.53
N SER A 24 14.06 -6.49 -15.40
CA SER A 24 13.93 -7.67 -14.57
C SER A 24 13.77 -7.32 -13.09
N ALA A 25 14.57 -6.38 -12.57
CA ALA A 25 14.47 -5.92 -11.18
C ALA A 25 13.12 -5.23 -10.89
N VAL A 26 12.68 -4.34 -11.78
CA VAL A 26 11.37 -3.67 -11.71
C VAL A 26 10.25 -4.71 -11.61
N ARG A 27 10.28 -5.72 -12.48
CA ARG A 27 9.29 -6.79 -12.48
C ARG A 27 9.29 -7.57 -11.17
N GLN A 28 10.46 -7.99 -10.68
CA GLN A 28 10.59 -8.73 -9.43
C GLN A 28 10.04 -7.94 -8.24
N ILE A 29 10.34 -6.64 -8.16
CA ILE A 29 9.82 -5.76 -7.12
C ILE A 29 8.28 -5.66 -7.22
N SER A 30 7.74 -5.49 -8.42
CA SER A 30 6.29 -5.43 -8.62
C SER A 30 5.59 -6.73 -8.20
N GLU A 31 6.18 -7.88 -8.53
CA GLU A 31 5.71 -9.21 -8.11
C GLU A 31 5.75 -9.33 -6.58
N MET A 32 6.85 -8.97 -5.93
CA MET A 32 6.97 -9.00 -4.46
C MET A 32 5.91 -8.13 -3.77
N LEU A 33 5.71 -6.90 -4.25
CA LEU A 33 4.71 -6.00 -3.69
C LEU A 33 3.28 -6.53 -3.90
N SER A 34 3.01 -7.21 -5.02
CA SER A 34 1.68 -7.78 -5.29
C SER A 34 1.25 -8.85 -4.28
N LEU A 35 2.21 -9.52 -3.62
CA LEU A 35 1.94 -10.53 -2.60
C LEU A 35 1.43 -9.92 -1.28
N ILE A 36 1.88 -8.71 -0.95
CA ILE A 36 1.56 -8.04 0.31
C ILE A 36 0.46 -6.98 0.17
N GLU A 37 0.15 -6.51 -1.03
CA GLU A 37 -0.93 -5.54 -1.30
C GLU A 37 -2.30 -6.19 -1.36
N THR A 38 -2.58 -7.03 -0.37
CA THR A 38 -3.88 -7.66 -0.19
C THR A 38 -4.63 -6.93 0.92
N MET A 39 -5.96 -6.89 0.82
CA MET A 39 -6.79 -6.36 1.91
C MET A 39 -6.59 -7.15 3.20
N ASP A 40 -6.27 -8.44 3.11
CA ASP A 40 -5.99 -9.28 4.28
C ASP A 40 -4.74 -8.81 5.02
N TYR A 41 -3.65 -8.57 4.28
CA TYR A 41 -2.42 -8.03 4.86
C TYR A 41 -2.63 -6.63 5.43
N LEU A 42 -3.33 -5.75 4.70
CA LEU A 42 -3.64 -4.39 5.17
C LEU A 42 -4.47 -4.42 6.46
N CYS A 43 -5.46 -5.32 6.60
CA CYS A 43 -6.23 -5.44 7.84
C CYS A 43 -5.38 -5.99 9.01
N ALA A 44 -4.38 -6.82 8.71
CA ALA A 44 -3.47 -7.38 9.71
C ALA A 44 -2.56 -6.28 10.31
N VAL A 45 -2.02 -5.39 9.47
CA VAL A 45 -0.99 -4.42 9.89
C VAL A 45 -1.49 -2.98 10.10
N MET A 46 -2.63 -2.62 9.50
CA MET A 46 -3.20 -1.27 9.58
C MET A 46 -4.48 -1.25 10.42
N GLU A 47 -4.84 -0.07 10.91
CA GLU A 47 -6.11 0.21 11.55
C GLU A 47 -6.60 1.62 11.26
N VAL A 48 -7.90 1.83 11.42
CA VAL A 48 -8.52 3.15 11.31
C VAL A 48 -8.72 3.72 12.71
N MET A 49 -8.10 4.88 12.96
CA MET A 49 -8.35 5.72 14.13
C MET A 49 -9.34 6.82 13.74
N ASP A 50 -10.58 6.71 14.23
CA ASP A 50 -11.63 7.71 14.06
C ASP A 50 -11.75 8.53 15.35
N CYS A 51 -11.11 9.69 15.38
CA CYS A 51 -11.13 10.57 16.55
C CYS A 51 -12.50 11.18 16.79
N ASN A 52 -13.34 11.33 15.75
CA ASN A 52 -14.71 11.82 15.89
C ASN A 52 -15.57 10.88 16.72
N LYS A 53 -15.19 9.60 16.80
CA LYS A 53 -15.89 8.55 17.55
C LYS A 53 -15.03 7.93 18.64
N SER A 54 -13.86 8.51 18.91
CA SER A 54 -12.86 8.04 19.87
C SER A 54 -12.62 6.52 19.78
N ARG A 55 -12.45 6.01 18.56
CA ARG A 55 -12.35 4.56 18.30
C ARG A 55 -11.23 4.23 17.35
N ILE A 56 -10.56 3.13 17.66
CA ILE A 56 -9.59 2.47 16.80
C ILE A 56 -10.17 1.13 16.34
N THR A 57 -10.05 0.78 15.06
CA THR A 57 -10.57 -0.49 14.54
C THR A 57 -9.80 -1.02 13.34
N SER A 58 -9.52 -2.32 13.34
CA SER A 58 -8.96 -3.05 12.19
C SER A 58 -10.02 -3.83 11.41
N LYS A 59 -11.32 -3.51 11.61
CA LYS A 59 -12.42 -4.18 10.89
C LYS A 59 -12.25 -3.97 9.38
N ARG A 60 -12.20 -5.07 8.63
CA ARG A 60 -12.04 -5.07 7.16
C ARG A 60 -12.96 -4.09 6.45
N THR A 61 -14.25 -4.15 6.73
CA THR A 61 -15.25 -3.28 6.07
C THR A 61 -15.05 -1.79 6.35
N VAL A 62 -14.45 -1.44 7.49
CA VAL A 62 -14.11 -0.05 7.83
C VAL A 62 -12.84 0.36 7.12
N LEU A 63 -11.81 -0.49 7.14
CA LEU A 63 -10.53 -0.24 6.49
C LEU A 63 -10.69 -0.11 4.97
N GLU A 64 -11.41 -1.03 4.33
CA GLU A 64 -11.75 -0.97 2.90
C GLU A 64 -12.45 0.33 2.54
N LYS A 65 -13.46 0.72 3.34
CA LYS A 65 -14.17 1.99 3.14
C LYS A 65 -13.30 3.21 3.39
N ALA A 66 -12.31 3.14 4.26
CA ALA A 66 -11.40 4.25 4.52
C ALA A 66 -10.40 4.42 3.37
N ILE A 67 -9.84 3.32 2.87
CA ILE A 67 -8.88 3.29 1.76
C ILE A 67 -9.54 3.63 0.42
N SER A 68 -10.76 3.15 0.18
CA SER A 68 -11.45 3.33 -1.11
C SER A 68 -12.06 4.72 -1.30
N ARG A 69 -12.06 5.57 -0.27
CA ARG A 69 -12.68 6.90 -0.34
C ARG A 69 -11.82 7.84 -1.19
N LYS A 70 -12.48 8.56 -2.10
CA LYS A 70 -11.84 9.63 -2.89
C LYS A 70 -11.47 10.85 -2.04
N SER A 71 -12.18 11.08 -0.94
CA SER A 71 -11.91 12.17 0.00
C SER A 71 -11.77 11.64 1.41
N HIS A 72 -10.72 12.09 2.09
CA HIS A 72 -10.47 11.72 3.48
C HIS A 72 -11.50 12.40 4.40
N LYS A 73 -11.94 11.69 5.43
CA LYS A 73 -12.74 12.30 6.49
C LYS A 73 -11.83 13.07 7.43
N PRO A 74 -12.24 14.26 7.91
CA PRO A 74 -11.51 14.96 8.96
C PRO A 74 -11.37 14.07 10.20
N PHE A 75 -10.18 14.07 10.79
CA PHE A 75 -9.84 13.35 12.03
C PHE A 75 -10.09 11.82 11.98
N GLU A 76 -10.06 11.24 10.78
CA GLU A 76 -10.01 9.79 10.55
C GLU A 76 -8.65 9.47 9.92
N PHE A 77 -7.86 8.64 10.59
CA PHE A 77 -6.49 8.31 10.19
C PHE A 77 -6.37 6.81 9.92
N ILE A 78 -5.60 6.45 8.91
CA ILE A 78 -5.17 5.07 8.69
C ILE A 78 -3.74 4.99 9.23
N ILE A 79 -3.55 4.20 10.28
CA ILE A 79 -2.27 4.09 10.98
C ILE A 79 -1.74 2.66 10.90
N HIS A 80 -0.42 2.53 10.89
CA HIS A 80 0.24 1.24 11.06
C HIS A 80 0.23 0.88 12.55
N LYS A 81 0.00 -0.39 12.89
CA LYS A 81 -0.06 -0.87 14.29
C LYS A 81 1.31 -0.94 15.01
N ASN A 82 2.40 -0.57 14.33
CA ASN A 82 3.78 -0.69 14.84
C ASN A 82 4.31 0.66 15.28
#